data_AF-A0A2R7QQR2-F1
#
_entry.id   AF-A0A2R7QQR2-F1
#
_cell.length_a   1.000
_cell.length_b   1.000
_cell.length_c   1.000
_cell.angle_alpha   90.00
_cell.angle_beta   90.00
_cell.angle_gamma   90.00
#
_symmetry.space_group_name_H-M   'P 1'
#
loop_
_entity.id
_entity.type
_entity.pdbx_description
1 polymer ?
#
loop_
_entity_poly.entity_id
_entity_poly.type
_entity_poly.pdbx_seq_one_letter_code
_entity_poly.pdbx_strand_id
1 'polypeptide(L)'
;WNLWGYIDGRDGAQAVARALENAQPGFEAFIVANADTVMSRSSASLAAEVFPNVKVTKELGEHETMLSIDKARRLLGFEPEHTWRTYHSNRTTPTED
;
A
#
# COMPACT_ATOMS: atom_id res chain seq x y z
N TRP A 1 -1.66 6.64 -12.63
CA TRP A 1 -2.41 7.18 -11.49
C TRP A 1 -2.40 6.13 -10.39
N ASN A 2 -2.09 6.47 -9.13
CA ASN A 2 -1.72 5.51 -8.07
C ASN A 2 -2.61 5.53 -6.82
N LEU A 3 -3.68 6.34 -6.77
CA LEU A 3 -4.58 6.45 -5.62
C LEU A 3 -3.84 6.65 -4.27
N TRP A 4 -2.74 7.42 -4.31
CA TRP A 4 -1.85 7.66 -3.16
C TRP A 4 -1.22 6.40 -2.54
N GLY A 5 -1.32 5.27 -3.23
CA GLY A 5 -0.64 4.03 -2.88
C GLY A 5 0.87 4.16 -3.12
N TYR A 6 1.62 3.43 -2.31
CA TYR A 6 3.07 3.28 -2.40
C TYR A 6 3.44 1.85 -1.98
N ILE A 7 4.70 1.49 -2.11
CA ILE A 7 5.26 0.26 -1.53
C ILE A 7 6.69 0.56 -1.06
N ASP A 8 7.06 0.05 0.12
CA ASP A 8 8.47 0.06 0.54
C ASP A 8 9.24 -0.98 -0.28
N GLY A 9 10.49 -0.68 -0.67
CA GLY A 9 11.29 -1.61 -1.47
C GLY A 9 11.46 -3.00 -0.84
N ARG A 10 11.49 -3.08 0.50
CA ARG A 10 11.58 -4.34 1.26
C ARG A 10 10.30 -5.17 1.14
N ASP A 11 9.15 -4.52 1.24
CA ASP A 11 7.85 -5.19 1.06
C ASP A 11 7.62 -5.57 -0.41
N GLY A 12 8.12 -4.77 -1.36
CA GLY A 12 8.14 -5.14 -2.78
C GLY A 12 8.96 -6.40 -3.04
N ALA A 13 10.14 -6.51 -2.43
CA ALA A 13 10.96 -7.72 -2.50
C ALA A 13 10.30 -8.92 -1.80
N GLN A 14 9.65 -8.70 -0.65
CA GLN A 14 8.87 -9.71 0.06
C GLN A 14 7.75 -10.27 -0.84
N ALA A 15 7.01 -9.42 -1.56
CA ALA A 15 5.98 -9.87 -2.50
C ALA A 15 6.53 -10.76 -3.62
N VAL A 16 7.71 -10.43 -4.16
CA VAL A 16 8.39 -11.26 -5.17
C VAL A 16 8.81 -12.61 -4.58
N ALA A 17 9.41 -12.62 -3.38
CA ALA A 17 9.79 -13.85 -2.70
C ALA A 17 8.57 -14.75 -2.44
N ARG A 18 7.47 -14.17 -1.95
CA ARG A 18 6.20 -14.87 -1.73
C ARG A 18 5.59 -15.42 -3.02
N ALA A 19 5.72 -14.72 -4.14
CA ALA A 19 5.30 -15.23 -5.43
C ALA A 19 6.12 -16.44 -5.87
N LEU A 20 7.44 -16.41 -5.69
CA LEU A 20 8.31 -17.56 -6.01
C LEU A 20 8.01 -18.78 -5.13
N GLU A 21 7.61 -18.57 -3.88
CA GLU A 21 7.28 -19.64 -2.93
C GLU A 21 5.88 -20.25 -3.16
N ASN A 22 4.87 -19.42 -3.48
CA ASN A 22 3.46 -19.82 -3.35
C ASN A 22 2.66 -19.77 -4.66
N ALA A 23 3.16 -19.11 -5.71
CA ALA A 23 2.41 -18.98 -6.95
C ALA A 23 2.21 -20.34 -7.65
N GLN A 24 1.06 -20.47 -8.32
CA GLN A 24 0.71 -21.64 -9.11
C GLN A 24 1.11 -21.45 -10.58
N PRO A 25 1.29 -22.54 -11.36
CA PRO A 25 1.57 -22.44 -12.79
C PRO A 25 0.53 -21.60 -13.54
N GLY A 26 1.00 -20.74 -14.43
CA GLY A 26 0.16 -19.83 -15.22
C GLY A 26 0.53 -18.37 -15.01
N PHE A 27 -0.34 -17.48 -15.48
CA PHE A 27 -0.23 -16.05 -15.23
C PHE A 27 -1.27 -15.62 -14.21
N GLU A 28 -0.82 -14.90 -13.20
CA GLU A 28 -1.71 -14.27 -12.24
C GLU A 28 -1.23 -12.86 -11.91
N ALA A 29 -2.15 -11.90 -11.96
CA ALA A 29 -1.86 -10.50 -11.68
C ALA A 29 -2.24 -10.15 -10.23
N PHE A 30 -1.32 -9.48 -9.55
CA PHE A 30 -1.47 -9.02 -8.18
C PHE A 30 -1.20 -7.52 -8.08
N ILE A 31 -1.94 -6.87 -7.19
CA ILE A 31 -1.58 -5.52 -6.74
C ILE A 31 -0.71 -5.67 -5.51
N VAL A 32 0.48 -5.07 -5.57
CA VAL A 32 1.43 -4.97 -4.46
C VAL A 32 1.53 -3.50 -4.07
N ALA A 33 1.01 -3.19 -2.89
CA ALA A 33 1.00 -1.86 -2.28
C ALA A 33 1.08 -2.02 -0.76
N ASN A 34 1.44 -0.95 -0.06
CA ASN A 34 1.34 -0.93 1.40
C ASN A 34 -0.13 -0.98 1.85
N ALA A 35 -0.36 -1.33 3.12
CA ALA A 35 -1.69 -1.37 3.72
C ALA A 35 -2.27 0.05 3.92
N ASP A 36 -1.41 1.06 3.97
CA ASP A 36 -1.78 2.46 4.11
C ASP A 36 -1.39 3.31 2.89
N THR A 37 -1.92 4.54 2.82
CA THR A 37 -1.55 5.54 1.82
C THR A 37 -0.37 6.40 2.28
N VAL A 38 0.27 7.07 1.33
CA VAL A 38 1.34 8.05 1.59
C VAL A 38 0.82 9.40 2.13
N MET A 39 -0.47 9.48 2.48
CA MET A 39 -1.12 10.75 2.84
C MET A 39 -1.36 10.87 4.33
N SER A 40 -1.10 12.05 4.91
CA SER A 40 -1.48 12.33 6.30
C SER A 40 -3.01 12.41 6.49
N ARG A 41 -3.73 12.85 5.45
CA ARG A 41 -5.20 12.94 5.42
C ARG A 41 -5.84 11.56 5.30
N SER A 42 -7.05 11.42 5.82
CA SER A 42 -7.79 10.16 5.73
C SER A 42 -8.19 9.81 4.29
N SER A 43 -8.15 8.52 3.95
CA SER A 43 -8.49 8.01 2.63
C SER A 43 -9.92 8.37 2.23
N ALA A 44 -10.86 8.30 3.19
CA ALA A 44 -12.26 8.70 2.97
C ALA A 44 -12.39 10.20 2.61
N SER A 45 -11.65 11.08 3.29
CA SER A 45 -11.69 12.53 2.98
C SER A 45 -11.13 12.84 1.60
N LEU A 46 -10.04 12.16 1.21
CA LEU A 46 -9.42 12.31 -0.10
C LEU A 46 -10.31 11.76 -1.23
N ALA A 47 -10.93 10.60 -1.00
CA ALA A 47 -11.86 10.02 -1.96
C ALA A 47 -13.08 10.93 -2.19
N ALA A 48 -13.67 11.49 -1.13
CA ALA A 48 -14.80 12.40 -1.23
C ALA A 48 -14.45 13.72 -1.96
N GLU A 49 -13.23 14.24 -1.76
CA GLU A 49 -12.78 15.48 -2.40
C GLU A 49 -12.43 15.28 -3.89
N VAL A 50 -11.63 14.26 -4.20
CA VAL A 50 -11.03 14.11 -5.53
C VAL A 50 -11.89 13.21 -6.45
N PHE A 51 -12.71 12.33 -5.87
CA PHE A 51 -13.60 11.41 -6.58
C PHE A 51 -15.05 11.46 -6.05
N PRO A 52 -15.68 12.65 -5.99
CA PRO A 52 -16.97 12.84 -5.31
C PRO A 52 -18.11 11.98 -5.88
N ASN A 53 -18.00 11.58 -7.15
CA ASN A 53 -19.03 10.80 -7.85
C ASN A 53 -18.75 9.28 -7.87
N VAL A 54 -17.64 8.83 -7.27
CA VAL A 54 -17.29 7.41 -7.23
C VAL A 54 -17.94 6.78 -6.01
N LYS A 55 -18.72 5.71 -6.23
CA LYS A 55 -19.34 4.96 -5.15
C LYS A 55 -18.28 4.23 -4.33
N VAL A 56 -18.21 4.55 -3.04
CA VAL A 56 -17.45 3.78 -2.05
C VAL A 56 -18.24 2.51 -1.70
N THR A 57 -17.63 1.34 -1.89
CA THR A 57 -18.31 0.04 -1.77
C THR A 57 -18.10 -0.65 -0.42
N LYS A 58 -17.20 -0.14 0.41
CA LYS A 58 -16.96 -0.56 1.79
C LYS A 58 -16.45 0.61 2.62
N GLU A 59 -16.64 0.55 3.93
CA GLU A 59 -15.98 1.49 4.84
C GLU A 59 -14.45 1.38 4.69
N LEU A 60 -13.77 2.54 4.66
CA LEU A 60 -12.32 2.63 4.55
C LEU A 60 -11.74 2.87 5.94
N GLY A 61 -10.72 2.09 6.32
CA GLY A 61 -9.86 2.48 7.44
C GLY A 61 -9.26 3.87 7.24
N GLU A 62 -8.85 4.52 8.33
CA GLU A 62 -8.46 5.94 8.31
C GLU A 62 -7.48 6.28 7.18
N HIS A 63 -6.41 5.50 7.02
CA HIS A 63 -5.40 5.67 5.96
C HIS A 63 -5.34 4.50 5.00
N GLU A 64 -6.37 3.66 4.94
CA GLU A 64 -6.37 2.42 4.17
C GLU A 64 -6.04 2.66 2.69
N THR A 65 -5.19 1.80 2.11
CA THR A 65 -4.94 1.79 0.66
C THR A 65 -6.23 1.54 -0.12
N MET A 66 -6.46 2.33 -1.18
CA MET A 66 -7.57 2.10 -2.11
C MET A 66 -7.22 1.12 -3.24
N LEU A 67 -6.00 0.59 -3.21
CA LEU A 67 -5.55 -0.50 -4.06
C LEU A 67 -5.67 -1.81 -3.27
N SER A 68 -6.70 -2.62 -3.56
CA SER A 68 -6.92 -3.86 -2.78
C SER A 68 -5.75 -4.84 -2.97
N ILE A 69 -5.07 -5.12 -1.86
CA ILE A 69 -4.00 -6.12 -1.75
C ILE A 69 -4.51 -7.47 -1.22
N ASP A 70 -5.84 -7.62 -1.05
CA ASP A 70 -6.45 -8.79 -0.42
C ASP A 70 -6.20 -10.09 -1.18
N LYS A 71 -6.06 -9.99 -2.52
CA LYS A 71 -5.69 -11.14 -3.36
C LYS A 71 -4.25 -11.60 -3.11
N ALA A 72 -3.32 -10.66 -2.97
CA ALA A 72 -1.91 -10.97 -2.69
C ALA A 72 -1.78 -11.57 -1.28
N ARG A 73 -2.49 -11.01 -0.29
CA ARG A 73 -2.62 -11.61 1.06
C ARG A 73 -3.10 -13.05 0.99
N ARG A 74 -4.23 -13.29 0.32
CA ARG A 74 -4.88 -14.61 0.28
C ARG A 74 -4.05 -15.67 -0.46
N LEU A 75 -3.47 -15.32 -1.61
CA LEU A 75 -2.86 -16.30 -2.51
C LEU A 75 -1.35 -16.41 -2.35
N LEU A 76 -0.66 -15.35 -1.93
CA LEU A 76 0.79 -15.33 -1.78
C LEU A 76 1.23 -15.27 -0.31
N GLY A 77 0.34 -14.96 0.62
CA GLY A 77 0.73 -14.65 2.01
C GLY A 77 1.52 -13.35 2.11
N PHE A 78 1.31 -12.42 1.17
CA PHE A 78 1.91 -11.08 1.22
C PHE A 78 1.24 -10.23 2.31
N GLU A 79 2.03 -9.63 3.19
CA GLU A 79 1.60 -8.63 4.14
C GLU A 79 2.72 -7.59 4.28
N PRO A 80 2.50 -6.31 3.92
CA PRO A 80 3.54 -5.29 4.04
C PRO A 80 3.90 -5.06 5.51
N GLU A 81 5.19 -5.04 5.81
CA GLU A 81 5.71 -4.93 7.18
C GLU A 81 6.28 -3.52 7.46
N HIS A 82 6.43 -2.67 6.43
CA HIS A 82 7.16 -1.41 6.53
C HIS A 82 6.29 -0.20 6.13
N THR A 83 5.59 0.41 7.10
CA THR A 83 4.89 1.70 6.88
C THR A 83 5.85 2.89 7.03
N TRP A 84 5.67 3.93 6.20
CA TRP A 84 6.40 5.19 6.37
C TRP A 84 6.02 5.92 7.68
N ARG A 85 4.84 5.64 8.25
CA ARG A 85 4.33 6.35 9.43
C ARG A 85 5.13 6.07 10.69
N THR A 86 5.72 4.88 10.79
CA THR A 86 6.61 4.51 11.89
C THR A 86 8.08 4.70 11.53
N TYR A 87 8.38 5.19 10.32
CA TYR A 87 9.74 5.43 9.89
C TYR A 87 10.28 6.68 10.61
N HIS A 88 11.20 6.46 11.55
CA HIS A 88 11.98 7.53 12.13
C HIS A 88 13.26 7.72 11.32
N SER A 89 13.42 8.90 10.73
CA SER A 89 14.64 9.26 10.03
C SER A 89 15.79 9.37 11.04
N ASN A 90 16.77 8.46 10.97
CA ASN A 90 18.06 8.63 11.64
C ASN A 90 18.98 9.64 10.92
N ARG A 91 18.47 10.44 9.99
CA ARG A 91 19.29 11.43 9.27
C ARG A 91 19.59 12.61 10.20
N THR A 92 20.82 12.64 10.71
CA THR A 92 21.44 13.78 11.41
C THR A 92 21.99 14.83 10.44
N THR A 93 21.50 14.92 9.21
CA THR A 93 22.00 15.94 8.27
C THR A 93 21.42 17.30 8.69
N PRO A 94 22.25 18.29 9.07
CA PRO A 94 21.76 19.63 9.34
C PRO A 94 21.15 20.17 8.05
N THR A 95 19.86 20.51 8.07
CA THR A 95 19.29 21.39 7.06
C THR A 95 19.88 22.77 7.31
N GLU A 96 20.73 23.23 6.39
CA GLU A 96 21.12 24.65 6.34
C GLU A 96 19.88 25.48 6.01
N ASP A 97 19.69 26.56 6.78
CA ASP A 97 18.62 27.56 6.66
C ASP A 97 18.66 28.36 5.34
#